data_AF-A0A1F1LBZ7-F1
#
_entry.id   AF-A0A1F1LBZ7-F1
#
_cell.length_a   1.000
_cell.length_b   1.000
_cell.length_c   1.000
_cell.angle_alpha   90.00
_cell.angle_beta   90.00
_cell.angle_gamma   90.00
#
_symmetry.space_group_name_H-M   'P 1'
#
loop_
_entity.id
_entity.type
_entity.pdbx_description
1 polymer ?
#
loop_
_entity_poly.entity_id
_entity_poly.type
_entity_poly.pdbx_seq_one_letter_code
_entity_poly.pdbx_strand_id
1 'polypeptide(L)'
;MFRRSSKLTAMLVAAAAVVSIVPATAAERLGTKEGNITHAAAFNGGYIYDGYRTDDDDSALYYNNGSKDVNVDEDEDYDSYDLNRYGTKYAIVKDGSDEYLVDLSTGKIDDEETLQDKLDNATNKLKSKLNKTDRYDNDFVNGKVEKILNNKYGEVWYQYSAKGDSDVEKRMTTSAAVEGYVGFTDGTGKYVDVSQTANMYIYLPAAQIENASKGKTVKFEEYGDENDGVTVKLDKVTPVSQDKDYIYAVAQVTVSDKDNKAVAGIQSTQYFFQKISKDQGDKKDGAYLPKSVASYQLDTSKIYDNGDMKDATNVLLAAAKYDPADKGVGKDGDGREVVNVEVKDGTIYATSKDSGKVKVWKLKFKKDKVDANAVLDEKKNEKVDSYVVKKDGDGDHDIVNGAVSIDAAGNTWALDKGVVLKADGTDFKEIYTIDRSLDHLDVYDEKNLIAWADEDVYTTVSEGKKQTEADAGVDEDKKDETPVVK
;
A
#
# COMPACT_ATOMS: atom_id res chain seq x y z
N MET A 1 -13.07 -21.41 -29.15
CA MET A 1 -12.68 -21.48 -30.59
C MET A 1 -13.54 -20.54 -31.46
N PHE A 2 -13.04 -19.33 -31.74
CA PHE A 2 -13.39 -18.53 -32.90
C PHE A 2 -12.07 -18.07 -33.52
N ARG A 3 -11.67 -18.71 -34.62
CA ARG A 3 -10.51 -18.28 -35.41
C ARG A 3 -10.81 -16.89 -35.97
N ARG A 4 -10.11 -15.85 -35.51
CA ARG A 4 -10.12 -14.54 -36.18
C ARG A 4 -9.02 -14.53 -37.24
N SER A 5 -9.47 -14.38 -38.47
CA SER A 5 -8.65 -14.40 -39.67
C SER A 5 -7.67 -13.22 -39.76
N SER A 6 -6.48 -13.55 -40.23
CA SER A 6 -5.42 -12.73 -40.83
C SER A 6 -5.74 -11.24 -41.11
N LYS A 7 -4.94 -10.37 -40.50
CA LYS A 7 -4.62 -9.05 -41.07
C LYS A 7 -3.11 -8.90 -41.20
N LEU A 8 -2.67 -9.10 -42.44
CA LEU A 8 -1.35 -8.78 -42.95
C LEU A 8 -1.12 -7.25 -42.89
N THR A 9 0.06 -6.91 -42.36
CA THR A 9 0.93 -5.78 -42.74
C THR A 9 0.55 -4.37 -42.31
N ALA A 10 1.19 -3.92 -41.22
CA ALA A 10 1.91 -2.64 -41.22
C ALA A 10 3.21 -2.83 -40.43
N MET A 11 4.32 -3.08 -41.13
CA MET A 11 5.66 -2.92 -40.59
C MET A 11 5.78 -1.45 -40.18
N LEU A 12 5.58 -1.14 -38.90
CA LEU A 12 5.97 0.16 -38.37
C LEU A 12 7.50 0.13 -38.34
N VAL A 13 8.12 0.76 -39.33
CA VAL A 13 9.50 1.21 -39.19
C VAL A 13 9.48 2.19 -38.03
N ALA A 14 9.86 1.73 -36.84
CA ALA A 14 10.23 2.61 -35.75
C ALA A 14 11.38 3.46 -36.29
N ALA A 15 11.08 4.73 -36.60
CA ALA A 15 12.11 5.67 -37.01
C ALA A 15 13.10 5.77 -35.84
N ALA A 16 14.26 5.11 -35.97
CA ALA A 16 15.38 5.25 -35.08
C ALA A 16 15.80 6.72 -35.11
N ALA A 17 15.40 7.49 -34.10
CA ALA A 17 16.00 8.78 -33.87
C ALA A 17 17.47 8.54 -33.52
N VAL A 18 18.36 9.00 -34.40
CA VAL A 18 19.82 8.91 -34.29
C VAL A 18 20.27 9.30 -32.87
N VAL A 19 20.81 8.31 -32.14
CA VAL A 19 21.38 8.49 -30.81
C VAL A 19 22.71 9.22 -30.94
N SER A 20 22.76 10.51 -30.60
CA SER A 20 24.03 11.23 -30.46
C SER A 20 24.55 11.12 -29.03
N ILE A 21 25.69 10.46 -28.86
CA ILE A 21 26.68 10.57 -27.77
C ILE A 21 26.08 10.64 -26.35
N VAL A 22 26.05 9.48 -25.70
CA VAL A 22 25.64 9.29 -24.30
C VAL A 22 26.61 9.99 -23.33
N PRO A 23 26.17 10.99 -22.54
CA PRO A 23 26.90 11.44 -21.36
C PRO A 23 26.79 10.36 -20.26
N ALA A 24 27.75 10.31 -19.35
CA ALA A 24 27.93 9.27 -18.32
C ALA A 24 26.81 9.15 -17.23
N THR A 25 25.58 9.60 -17.51
CA THR A 25 24.39 9.53 -16.64
C THR A 25 23.08 9.25 -17.41
N ALA A 26 23.12 8.73 -18.64
CA ALA A 26 21.89 8.47 -19.41
C ALA A 26 21.19 7.18 -18.96
N ALA A 27 19.84 7.22 -18.91
CA ALA A 27 19.00 6.05 -18.72
C ALA A 27 19.30 4.97 -19.78
N GLU A 28 19.27 3.71 -19.37
CA GLU A 28 19.61 2.59 -20.26
C GLU A 28 18.43 2.27 -21.19
N ARG A 29 18.68 2.05 -22.48
CA ARG A 29 17.63 1.70 -23.44
C ARG A 29 17.27 0.22 -23.35
N LEU A 30 15.97 -0.08 -23.28
CA LEU A 30 15.42 -1.42 -23.45
C LEU A 30 14.66 -1.47 -24.79
N GLY A 31 15.03 -2.42 -25.65
CA GLY A 31 14.34 -2.70 -26.90
C GLY A 31 13.04 -3.47 -26.66
N THR A 32 12.22 -3.55 -27.70
CA THR A 32 10.86 -4.08 -27.61
C THR A 32 10.76 -5.48 -28.21
N LYS A 33 9.89 -6.31 -27.66
CA LYS A 33 9.51 -7.61 -28.19
C LYS A 33 8.05 -7.61 -28.60
N GLU A 34 7.73 -8.43 -29.59
CA GLU A 34 6.35 -8.76 -29.95
C GLU A 34 5.75 -9.67 -28.88
N GLY A 35 4.51 -9.39 -28.50
CA GLY A 35 3.69 -10.18 -27.57
C GLY A 35 2.50 -9.40 -27.03
N ASN A 36 1.35 -10.05 -26.97
CA ASN A 36 0.12 -9.51 -26.40
C ASN A 36 0.07 -9.87 -24.91
N ILE A 37 0.11 -8.86 -24.03
CA ILE A 37 0.07 -9.06 -22.58
C ILE A 37 -1.14 -8.32 -22.01
N THR A 38 -1.98 -9.03 -21.27
CA THR A 38 -3.14 -8.41 -20.60
C THR A 38 -2.81 -8.08 -19.14
N HIS A 39 -2.20 -9.02 -18.43
CA HIS A 39 -1.76 -8.85 -17.05
C HIS A 39 -0.35 -9.38 -16.88
N ALA A 40 0.45 -8.73 -16.05
CA ALA A 40 1.77 -9.23 -15.69
C ALA A 40 2.18 -8.84 -14.28
N ALA A 41 3.03 -9.68 -13.68
CA ALA A 41 3.71 -9.38 -12.43
C ALA A 41 5.19 -9.74 -12.54
N ALA A 42 6.06 -8.77 -12.26
CA ALA A 42 7.49 -9.00 -12.11
C ALA A 42 7.79 -9.61 -10.73
N PHE A 43 8.80 -10.48 -10.67
CA PHE A 43 9.29 -11.06 -9.41
C PHE A 43 10.82 -11.22 -9.43
N ASN A 44 11.40 -11.67 -8.32
CA ASN A 44 12.84 -11.86 -8.25
C ASN A 44 13.34 -12.88 -9.29
N GLY A 45 14.07 -12.40 -10.29
CA GLY A 45 14.66 -13.22 -11.34
C GLY A 45 13.72 -13.52 -12.51
N GLY A 46 12.56 -12.87 -12.61
CA GLY A 46 11.61 -13.20 -13.67
C GLY A 46 10.33 -12.38 -13.68
N TYR A 47 9.35 -12.89 -14.41
CA TYR A 47 8.00 -12.35 -14.52
C TYR A 47 7.03 -13.46 -14.90
N ILE A 48 5.76 -13.22 -14.59
CA ILE A 48 4.63 -14.04 -15.00
C ILE A 48 3.66 -13.13 -15.75
N TYR A 49 3.05 -13.64 -16.82
CA TYR A 49 2.11 -12.87 -17.63
C TYR A 49 0.99 -13.73 -18.19
N ASP A 50 -0.17 -13.10 -18.37
CA ASP A 50 -1.32 -13.61 -19.09
C ASP A 50 -1.32 -13.01 -20.50
N GLY A 51 -1.34 -13.88 -21.52
CA GLY A 51 -1.34 -13.51 -22.93
C GLY A 51 -0.57 -14.48 -23.80
N TYR A 52 0.05 -13.99 -24.88
CA TYR A 52 0.82 -14.79 -25.84
C TYR A 52 1.93 -13.96 -26.49
N ARG A 53 3.01 -14.60 -26.96
CA ARG A 53 4.15 -13.88 -27.58
C ARG A 53 4.04 -13.79 -29.09
N THR A 54 3.60 -14.87 -29.72
CA THR A 54 3.53 -14.99 -31.18
C THR A 54 2.15 -15.45 -31.61
N ASP A 55 1.80 -15.21 -32.88
CA ASP A 55 0.55 -15.68 -33.47
C ASP A 55 0.36 -17.21 -33.43
N ASP A 56 1.44 -17.96 -33.18
CA ASP A 56 1.44 -19.41 -33.06
C ASP A 56 1.24 -19.90 -31.61
N ASP A 57 1.32 -19.00 -30.62
CA ASP A 57 1.11 -19.30 -29.20
C ASP A 57 -0.37 -19.14 -28.83
N ASP A 58 -0.88 -20.04 -27.98
CA ASP A 58 -2.20 -19.88 -27.38
C ASP A 58 -2.14 -18.84 -26.25
N SER A 59 -3.23 -18.09 -26.05
CA SER A 59 -3.35 -17.17 -24.93
C SER A 59 -3.47 -17.96 -23.63
N ALA A 60 -2.48 -17.85 -22.75
CA ALA A 60 -2.42 -18.62 -21.50
C ALA A 60 -1.60 -17.89 -20.44
N LEU A 61 -1.43 -18.52 -19.28
CA LEU A 61 -0.56 -18.04 -18.22
C LEU A 61 0.87 -18.57 -18.41
N TYR A 62 1.82 -17.67 -18.59
CA TYR A 62 3.22 -18.00 -18.84
C TYR A 62 4.13 -17.49 -17.71
N TYR A 63 5.00 -18.38 -17.24
CA TYR A 63 6.03 -18.09 -16.24
C TYR A 63 7.42 -18.08 -16.87
N ASN A 64 8.22 -17.06 -16.57
CA ASN A 64 9.59 -16.93 -17.03
C ASN A 64 10.54 -16.56 -15.88
N ASN A 65 11.50 -17.43 -15.59
CA ASN A 65 12.53 -17.22 -14.55
C ASN A 65 13.87 -16.70 -15.10
N GLY A 66 13.82 -15.96 -16.21
CA GLY A 66 14.98 -15.41 -16.92
C GLY A 66 15.60 -16.35 -17.97
N SER A 67 15.01 -17.52 -18.20
CA SER A 67 15.49 -18.49 -19.20
C SER A 67 14.58 -18.60 -20.42
N LYS A 68 13.36 -19.11 -20.22
CA LYS A 68 12.34 -19.29 -21.25
C LYS A 68 10.96 -19.29 -20.59
N ASP A 69 9.93 -19.04 -21.38
CA ASP A 69 8.55 -19.16 -20.92
C ASP A 69 8.14 -20.61 -20.81
N VAL A 70 7.29 -20.85 -19.82
CA VAL A 70 6.63 -22.11 -19.57
C VAL A 70 5.16 -21.78 -19.34
N ASN A 71 4.27 -22.41 -20.11
CA ASN A 71 2.85 -22.34 -19.82
C ASN A 71 2.61 -23.08 -18.48
N VAL A 72 2.02 -22.39 -17.50
CA VAL A 72 1.78 -22.93 -16.16
C VAL A 72 0.32 -23.32 -15.94
N ASP A 73 -0.53 -23.05 -16.93
CA ASP A 73 -1.94 -23.42 -16.98
C ASP A 73 -2.23 -24.08 -18.34
N GLU A 74 -1.53 -25.19 -18.62
CA GLU A 74 -1.62 -25.89 -19.91
C GLU A 74 -3.02 -26.49 -20.17
N ASP A 75 -3.76 -26.78 -19.10
CA ASP A 75 -5.10 -27.39 -19.16
C ASP A 75 -6.23 -26.33 -19.18
N GLU A 76 -5.90 -25.02 -19.15
CA GLU A 76 -6.84 -23.90 -19.08
C GLU A 76 -7.84 -24.03 -17.92
N ASP A 77 -7.34 -24.40 -16.74
CA ASP A 77 -8.14 -24.68 -15.55
C ASP A 77 -8.62 -23.39 -14.84
N TYR A 78 -8.09 -22.21 -15.22
CA TYR A 78 -8.37 -20.94 -14.56
C TYR A 78 -9.02 -19.91 -15.51
N ASP A 79 -9.99 -19.16 -14.99
CA ASP A 79 -10.81 -18.21 -15.74
C ASP A 79 -10.15 -16.83 -15.90
N SER A 80 -9.32 -16.39 -14.94
CA SER A 80 -8.69 -15.06 -14.99
C SER A 80 -7.42 -14.93 -14.15
N TYR A 81 -6.56 -14.01 -14.59
CA TYR A 81 -5.21 -13.83 -14.05
C TYR A 81 -4.95 -12.35 -13.69
N ASP A 82 -5.58 -11.87 -12.61
CA ASP A 82 -5.33 -10.50 -12.14
C ASP A 82 -3.87 -10.30 -11.65
N LEU A 83 -3.19 -11.39 -11.28
CA LEU A 83 -1.79 -11.43 -10.81
C LEU A 83 -1.47 -10.49 -9.64
N ASN A 84 -2.49 -10.16 -8.85
CA ASN A 84 -2.32 -9.38 -7.63
C ASN A 84 -1.38 -10.10 -6.65
N ARG A 85 -0.40 -9.37 -6.11
CA ARG A 85 0.60 -9.94 -5.20
C ARG A 85 -0.01 -10.39 -3.88
N TYR A 86 0.46 -11.54 -3.41
CA TYR A 86 0.09 -12.14 -2.14
C TYR A 86 1.32 -12.64 -1.37
N GLY A 87 1.40 -12.28 -0.10
CA GLY A 87 2.50 -12.70 0.76
C GLY A 87 3.84 -12.22 0.22
N THR A 88 4.89 -13.04 0.36
CA THR A 88 6.25 -12.66 -0.05
C THR A 88 6.66 -13.19 -1.43
N LYS A 89 5.90 -14.14 -1.99
CA LYS A 89 6.31 -14.89 -3.19
C LYS A 89 5.16 -15.42 -4.04
N TYR A 90 3.93 -14.93 -3.85
CA TYR A 90 2.78 -15.43 -4.59
C TYR A 90 2.10 -14.32 -5.38
N ALA A 91 1.40 -14.70 -6.44
CA ALA A 91 0.36 -13.91 -7.08
C ALA A 91 -0.97 -14.69 -7.05
N ILE A 92 -2.07 -14.00 -7.32
CA ILE A 92 -3.41 -14.58 -7.29
C ILE A 92 -3.86 -14.92 -8.72
N VAL A 93 -4.44 -16.11 -8.88
CA VAL A 93 -5.16 -16.59 -10.07
C VAL A 93 -6.56 -17.03 -9.65
N LYS A 94 -7.52 -17.11 -10.58
CA LYS A 94 -8.93 -17.38 -10.26
C LYS A 94 -9.54 -18.46 -11.14
N ASP A 95 -10.33 -19.33 -10.53
CA ASP A 95 -11.26 -20.26 -11.18
C ASP A 95 -12.67 -19.96 -10.65
N GLY A 96 -13.55 -19.44 -11.51
CA GLY A 96 -14.86 -18.93 -11.10
C GLY A 96 -14.77 -17.86 -10.01
N SER A 97 -15.28 -18.19 -8.82
CA SER A 97 -15.22 -17.33 -7.63
C SER A 97 -14.04 -17.62 -6.71
N ASP A 98 -13.33 -18.71 -6.96
CA ASP A 98 -12.30 -19.22 -6.08
C ASP A 98 -10.95 -18.64 -6.47
N GLU A 99 -10.20 -18.18 -5.46
CA GLU A 99 -8.88 -17.60 -5.64
C GLU A 99 -7.80 -18.63 -5.21
N TYR A 100 -6.80 -18.80 -6.06
CA TYR A 100 -5.65 -19.68 -5.84
C TYR A 100 -4.33 -18.89 -5.89
N LEU A 101 -3.25 -19.52 -5.44
CA LEU A 101 -1.93 -18.91 -5.41
C LEU A 101 -1.00 -19.55 -6.44
N VAL A 102 -0.37 -18.72 -7.28
CA VAL A 102 0.79 -19.13 -8.07
C VAL A 102 2.07 -18.75 -7.32
N ASP A 103 2.95 -19.73 -7.06
CA ASP A 103 4.24 -19.52 -6.42
C ASP A 103 5.24 -18.97 -7.43
N LEU A 104 5.53 -17.67 -7.33
CA LEU A 104 6.44 -16.94 -8.23
C LEU A 104 7.90 -17.40 -8.12
N SER A 105 8.27 -18.24 -7.15
CA SER A 105 9.60 -18.86 -7.11
C SER A 105 9.71 -20.15 -7.92
N THR A 106 8.57 -20.75 -8.30
CA THR A 106 8.53 -22.04 -9.00
C THR A 106 7.68 -22.04 -10.26
N GLY A 107 6.76 -21.08 -10.42
CA GLY A 107 5.74 -21.04 -11.47
C GLY A 107 4.57 -22.00 -11.23
N LYS A 108 4.50 -22.68 -10.08
CA LYS A 108 3.44 -23.66 -9.82
C LYS A 108 2.23 -23.02 -9.16
N ILE A 109 1.04 -23.41 -9.60
CA ILE A 109 -0.22 -23.06 -8.94
C ILE A 109 -0.48 -24.06 -7.81
N ASP A 110 -0.83 -23.54 -6.63
CA ASP A 110 -1.27 -24.31 -5.46
C ASP A 110 -2.77 -24.59 -5.62
N ASP A 111 -3.11 -25.74 -6.20
CA ASP A 111 -4.46 -26.23 -6.45
C ASP A 111 -5.05 -27.01 -5.26
N GLU A 112 -4.26 -27.26 -4.21
CA GLU A 112 -4.69 -28.00 -3.02
C GLU A 112 -5.47 -27.14 -2.02
N GLU A 113 -5.18 -25.84 -1.93
CA GLU A 113 -5.80 -24.91 -0.98
C GLU A 113 -6.12 -23.55 -1.61
N THR A 114 -7.38 -23.13 -1.52
CA THR A 114 -7.80 -21.78 -1.92
C THR A 114 -7.32 -20.71 -0.92
N LEU A 115 -7.36 -19.43 -1.31
CA LEU A 115 -7.14 -18.32 -0.37
C LEU A 115 -8.19 -18.32 0.75
N GLN A 116 -9.42 -18.77 0.47
CA GLN A 116 -10.48 -18.89 1.46
C GLN A 116 -10.14 -19.97 2.49
N ASP A 117 -9.62 -21.13 2.07
CA ASP A 117 -9.17 -22.18 3.00
C ASP A 117 -8.06 -21.69 3.93
N LYS A 118 -7.10 -20.94 3.38
CA LYS A 118 -6.01 -20.35 4.18
C LYS A 118 -6.54 -19.33 5.19
N LEU A 119 -7.52 -18.51 4.81
CA LEU A 119 -8.20 -17.57 5.71
C LEU A 119 -9.00 -18.29 6.81
N ASP A 120 -9.74 -19.34 6.45
CA ASP A 120 -10.53 -20.13 7.40
C ASP A 120 -9.64 -20.84 8.41
N ASN A 121 -8.51 -21.39 7.97
CA ASN A 121 -7.51 -22.00 8.83
C ASN A 121 -6.91 -20.96 9.81
N ALA A 122 -6.54 -19.78 9.33
CA ALA A 122 -6.05 -18.69 10.18
C ALA A 122 -7.11 -18.26 11.22
N THR A 123 -8.36 -18.14 10.78
CA THR A 123 -9.51 -17.78 11.63
C THR A 123 -9.77 -18.83 12.70
N ASN A 124 -9.74 -20.12 12.37
CA ASN A 124 -9.92 -21.21 13.33
C ASN A 124 -8.80 -21.26 14.37
N LYS A 125 -7.55 -21.03 13.95
CA LYS A 125 -6.39 -20.93 14.87
C LYS A 125 -6.52 -19.74 15.80
N LEU A 126 -6.94 -18.57 15.30
CA LEU A 126 -7.22 -17.38 16.10
C LEU A 126 -8.30 -17.68 17.14
N LYS A 127 -9.46 -18.19 16.70
CA LYS A 127 -10.60 -18.54 17.56
C LYS A 127 -10.20 -19.48 18.71
N SER A 128 -9.44 -20.53 18.41
CA SER A 128 -8.93 -21.47 19.43
C SER A 128 -8.08 -20.78 20.50
N LYS A 129 -7.37 -19.70 20.15
CA LYS A 129 -6.54 -18.92 21.09
C LYS A 129 -7.35 -17.87 21.86
N LEU A 130 -8.31 -17.19 21.23
CA LEU A 130 -9.15 -16.19 21.90
C LEU A 130 -10.08 -16.83 22.94
N ASN A 131 -10.65 -18.01 22.64
CA ASN A 131 -11.50 -18.78 23.55
C ASN A 131 -10.79 -19.27 24.83
N LYS A 132 -9.47 -19.06 24.95
CA LYS A 132 -8.66 -19.41 26.13
C LYS A 132 -8.35 -18.19 27.00
N THR A 133 -9.00 -17.07 26.75
CA THR A 133 -8.79 -15.81 27.46
C THR A 133 -10.10 -15.36 28.10
N ASP A 134 -10.00 -14.55 29.15
CA ASP A 134 -11.17 -13.96 29.81
C ASP A 134 -11.58 -12.63 29.14
N ARG A 135 -10.72 -12.11 28.25
CA ARG A 135 -10.92 -10.83 27.54
C ARG A 135 -12.04 -10.87 26.50
N TYR A 136 -12.26 -12.03 25.88
CA TYR A 136 -13.25 -12.20 24.82
C TYR A 136 -14.40 -13.06 25.32
N ASP A 137 -15.62 -12.76 24.88
CA ASP A 137 -16.75 -13.64 25.14
C ASP A 137 -16.54 -14.96 24.37
N ASN A 138 -16.95 -16.09 24.96
CA ASN A 138 -16.79 -17.42 24.35
C ASN A 138 -17.64 -17.60 23.08
N ASP A 139 -18.48 -16.60 22.79
CA ASP A 139 -19.25 -16.45 21.58
C ASP A 139 -18.44 -15.64 20.55
N PHE A 140 -17.39 -16.26 19.99
CA PHE A 140 -16.72 -15.75 18.78
C PHE A 140 -17.73 -15.77 17.64
N VAL A 141 -18.52 -14.70 17.55
CA VAL A 141 -19.39 -14.43 16.41
C VAL A 141 -18.46 -14.23 15.22
N ASN A 142 -18.62 -15.07 14.19
CA ASN A 142 -17.93 -14.90 12.92
C ASN A 142 -18.13 -13.46 12.44
N GLY A 143 -17.05 -12.71 12.24
CA GLY A 143 -17.20 -11.32 11.81
C GLY A 143 -15.88 -10.62 11.55
N LYS A 144 -15.42 -10.74 10.30
CA LYS A 144 -14.38 -9.92 9.65
C LYS A 144 -12.95 -10.17 10.11
N VAL A 145 -12.43 -11.34 9.75
CA VAL A 145 -10.99 -11.52 9.59
C VAL A 145 -10.65 -11.12 8.15
N GLU A 146 -9.95 -10.00 7.98
CA GLU A 146 -9.68 -9.41 6.67
C GLU A 146 -8.18 -9.16 6.49
N LYS A 147 -7.63 -9.50 5.32
CA LYS A 147 -6.20 -9.30 5.01
C LYS A 147 -5.87 -7.81 4.97
N ILE A 148 -4.75 -7.42 5.57
CA ILE A 148 -4.40 -5.98 5.72
C ILE A 148 -3.57 -5.42 4.55
N LEU A 149 -2.77 -6.25 3.86
CA LEU A 149 -2.02 -5.85 2.67
C LEU A 149 -2.63 -6.49 1.43
N ASN A 150 -2.99 -5.67 0.45
CA ASN A 150 -3.48 -6.09 -0.85
C ASN A 150 -2.50 -5.66 -1.95
N ASN A 151 -2.24 -6.56 -2.88
CA ASN A 151 -1.35 -6.35 -4.04
C ASN A 151 0.04 -5.79 -3.67
N LYS A 152 0.64 -6.34 -2.61
CA LYS A 152 1.98 -5.97 -2.13
C LYS A 152 2.74 -7.19 -1.65
N TYR A 153 4.07 -7.11 -1.71
CA TYR A 153 4.94 -8.07 -1.04
C TYR A 153 5.01 -7.77 0.46
N GLY A 154 4.85 -8.81 1.27
CA GLY A 154 4.97 -8.69 2.73
C GLY A 154 4.46 -9.93 3.47
N GLU A 155 4.66 -9.95 4.78
CA GLU A 155 4.07 -11.00 5.62
C GLU A 155 2.54 -10.95 5.57
N VAL A 156 1.88 -12.10 5.56
CA VAL A 156 0.41 -12.15 5.56
C VAL A 156 -0.10 -11.93 6.98
N TRP A 157 -0.80 -10.82 7.17
CA TRP A 157 -1.50 -10.47 8.41
C TRP A 157 -2.95 -10.13 8.10
N TYR A 158 -3.80 -10.39 9.08
CA TYR A 158 -5.23 -10.15 9.04
C TYR A 158 -5.64 -9.26 10.22
N GLN A 159 -6.52 -8.31 9.97
CA GLN A 159 -7.25 -7.62 11.02
C GLN A 159 -8.43 -8.50 11.44
N TYR A 160 -8.72 -8.56 12.74
CA TYR A 160 -9.91 -9.23 13.26
C TYR A 160 -10.72 -8.30 14.16
N SER A 161 -12.01 -8.58 14.26
CA SER A 161 -12.88 -8.13 15.35
C SER A 161 -13.48 -9.32 16.08
N ALA A 162 -13.65 -9.20 17.39
CA ALA A 162 -14.26 -10.24 18.23
C ALA A 162 -14.98 -9.64 19.42
N LYS A 163 -16.12 -10.23 19.78
CA LYS A 163 -16.92 -9.79 20.93
C LYS A 163 -16.08 -9.78 22.21
N GLY A 164 -16.05 -8.64 22.87
CA GLY A 164 -15.31 -8.44 24.11
C GLY A 164 -16.10 -8.88 25.35
N ASP A 165 -15.43 -8.84 26.48
CA ASP A 165 -16.03 -8.86 27.81
C ASP A 165 -16.99 -7.67 28.07
N SER A 166 -17.53 -7.58 29.29
CA SER A 166 -18.44 -6.51 29.72
C SER A 166 -17.81 -5.12 29.75
N ASP A 167 -16.53 -5.04 29.48
CA ASP A 167 -15.66 -3.91 29.68
C ASP A 167 -15.40 -3.19 28.33
N VAL A 168 -15.90 -3.77 27.23
CA VAL A 168 -15.84 -3.23 25.86
C VAL A 168 -16.41 -1.81 25.75
N GLU A 169 -17.55 -1.52 26.39
CA GLU A 169 -18.20 -0.20 26.35
C GLU A 169 -17.37 0.91 26.99
N LYS A 170 -16.41 0.55 27.84
CA LYS A 170 -15.47 1.50 28.44
C LYS A 170 -14.38 1.90 27.45
N ARG A 171 -13.95 0.99 26.59
CA ARG A 171 -12.76 1.14 25.72
C ARG A 171 -13.10 1.52 24.29
N MET A 172 -14.22 1.02 23.80
CA MET A 172 -14.66 1.19 22.42
C MET A 172 -15.91 2.06 22.40
N THR A 173 -16.13 2.80 21.31
CA THR A 173 -17.47 3.33 21.04
C THR A 173 -18.36 2.22 20.50
N THR A 174 -19.45 1.91 21.20
CA THR A 174 -20.42 0.89 20.79
C THR A 174 -21.45 1.46 19.81
N SER A 175 -20.96 2.14 18.78
CA SER A 175 -21.79 2.39 17.60
C SER A 175 -22.09 1.05 16.92
N ALA A 176 -23.19 0.94 16.17
CA ALA A 176 -23.63 -0.30 15.51
C ALA A 176 -22.61 -0.93 14.53
N ALA A 177 -21.43 -0.32 14.33
CA ALA A 177 -20.35 -0.79 13.48
C ALA A 177 -19.19 -1.49 14.23
N VAL A 178 -19.14 -1.43 15.57
CA VAL A 178 -18.07 -2.00 16.40
C VAL A 178 -18.65 -3.05 17.33
N GLU A 179 -18.58 -4.31 16.94
CA GLU A 179 -19.16 -5.43 17.69
C GLU A 179 -18.22 -6.00 18.77
N GLY A 180 -17.07 -5.36 19.04
CA GLY A 180 -16.14 -5.83 20.05
C GLY A 180 -14.74 -5.23 19.99
N TYR A 181 -13.79 -5.98 20.54
CA TYR A 181 -12.36 -5.67 20.47
C TYR A 181 -11.80 -5.98 19.08
N VAL A 182 -10.73 -5.28 18.73
CA VAL A 182 -10.03 -5.39 17.45
C VAL A 182 -8.58 -5.78 17.67
N GLY A 183 -8.01 -6.46 16.69
CA GLY A 183 -6.60 -6.84 16.72
C GLY A 183 -6.09 -7.30 15.37
N PHE A 184 -4.86 -7.81 15.38
CA PHE A 184 -4.21 -8.37 14.20
C PHE A 184 -3.73 -9.80 14.46
N THR A 185 -3.82 -10.68 13.47
CA THR A 185 -3.33 -12.06 13.54
C THR A 185 -2.57 -12.46 12.27
N ASP A 186 -1.62 -13.39 12.39
CA ASP A 186 -1.01 -14.07 11.24
C ASP A 186 -1.69 -15.43 10.94
N GLY A 187 -1.23 -16.12 9.88
CA GLY A 187 -1.73 -17.44 9.48
C GLY A 187 -1.44 -18.59 10.46
N THR A 188 -0.61 -18.36 11.47
CA THR A 188 -0.34 -19.30 12.58
C THR A 188 -1.25 -19.03 13.79
N GLY A 189 -2.07 -17.99 13.72
CA GLY A 189 -2.89 -17.47 14.80
C GLY A 189 -2.08 -16.69 15.84
N LYS A 190 -0.82 -16.30 15.60
CA LYS A 190 -0.14 -15.33 16.50
C LYS A 190 -0.93 -14.04 16.38
N TYR A 191 -1.37 -13.48 17.50
CA TYR A 191 -2.24 -12.30 17.48
C TYR A 191 -1.83 -11.26 18.52
N VAL A 192 -2.25 -10.02 18.28
CA VAL A 192 -2.14 -8.89 19.21
C VAL A 192 -3.47 -8.12 19.27
N ASP A 193 -3.96 -7.87 20.49
CA ASP A 193 -5.18 -7.08 20.77
C ASP A 193 -4.83 -5.59 20.87
N VAL A 194 -5.43 -4.77 20.01
CA VAL A 194 -5.11 -3.33 19.94
C VAL A 194 -6.18 -2.44 20.58
N SER A 195 -7.12 -3.04 21.31
CA SER A 195 -8.23 -2.34 21.98
C SER A 195 -7.92 -1.92 23.41
N GLN A 196 -6.75 -2.26 23.95
CA GLN A 196 -6.29 -1.77 25.26
C GLN A 196 -5.45 -0.50 25.14
N THR A 197 -4.30 -0.60 24.49
CA THR A 197 -3.25 0.41 24.55
C THR A 197 -3.53 1.54 23.57
N ALA A 198 -3.75 2.75 24.10
CA ALA A 198 -3.93 3.96 23.31
C ALA A 198 -2.59 4.68 23.10
N ASN A 199 -1.87 4.98 24.18
CA ASN A 199 -0.66 5.80 24.19
C ASN A 199 -0.82 7.12 23.39
N MET A 200 -1.96 7.80 23.60
CA MET A 200 -2.33 9.03 22.88
C MET A 200 -2.09 10.28 23.72
N TYR A 201 -1.82 11.39 23.07
CA TYR A 201 -1.66 12.70 23.70
C TYR A 201 -2.75 13.63 23.20
N ILE A 202 -3.77 13.88 24.03
CA ILE A 202 -4.93 14.69 23.68
C ILE A 202 -4.70 16.12 24.15
N TYR A 203 -4.90 17.11 23.27
CA TYR A 203 -4.88 18.52 23.68
C TYR A 203 -6.12 18.85 24.51
N LEU A 204 -5.91 19.32 25.75
CA LEU A 204 -6.94 19.83 26.63
C LEU A 204 -6.73 21.35 26.82
N PRO A 205 -7.78 22.17 26.63
CA PRO A 205 -7.70 23.62 26.89
C PRO A 205 -7.58 23.91 28.39
N ALA A 206 -7.15 25.14 28.73
CA ALA A 206 -6.82 25.49 30.10
C ALA A 206 -8.03 25.33 31.04
N ALA A 207 -9.22 25.68 30.55
CA ALA A 207 -10.47 25.57 31.31
C ALA A 207 -10.82 24.15 31.74
N GLN A 208 -10.26 23.11 31.11
CA GLN A 208 -10.53 21.71 31.42
C GLN A 208 -9.56 21.12 32.44
N ILE A 209 -8.44 21.79 32.72
CA ILE A 209 -7.39 21.27 33.59
C ILE A 209 -7.39 22.05 34.89
N GLU A 210 -7.47 21.34 36.01
CA GLU A 210 -7.47 21.97 37.33
C GLU A 210 -6.19 22.80 37.55
N ASN A 211 -6.36 24.05 37.96
CA ASN A 211 -5.26 25.00 38.25
C ASN A 211 -4.33 25.29 37.05
N ALA A 212 -4.76 25.07 35.80
CA ALA A 212 -3.99 25.41 34.61
C ALA A 212 -4.23 26.85 34.14
N SER A 213 -3.15 27.52 33.76
CA SER A 213 -3.19 28.86 33.13
C SER A 213 -3.08 28.81 31.60
N LYS A 214 -2.82 27.63 31.04
CA LYS A 214 -2.66 27.36 29.61
C LYS A 214 -3.04 25.92 29.29
N GLY A 215 -3.48 25.67 28.06
CA GLY A 215 -3.75 24.33 27.57
C GLY A 215 -2.47 23.50 27.43
N LYS A 216 -2.61 22.18 27.49
CA LYS A 216 -1.51 21.23 27.31
C LYS A 216 -2.03 19.93 26.71
N THR A 217 -1.14 19.09 26.21
CA THR A 217 -1.47 17.69 25.93
C THR A 217 -1.46 16.86 27.21
N VAL A 218 -2.39 15.92 27.30
CA VAL A 218 -2.50 14.95 28.40
C VAL A 218 -2.42 13.55 27.80
N LYS A 219 -1.64 12.68 28.45
CA LYS A 219 -1.41 11.30 28.00
C LYS A 219 -2.55 10.40 28.46
N PHE A 220 -3.07 9.59 27.54
CA PHE A 220 -3.98 8.49 27.78
C PHE A 220 -3.24 7.20 27.44
N GLU A 221 -2.95 6.38 28.45
CA GLU A 221 -2.18 5.15 28.26
C GLU A 221 -3.06 4.07 27.65
N GLU A 222 -4.27 3.92 28.17
CA GLU A 222 -5.27 2.96 27.71
C GLU A 222 -6.54 3.65 27.21
N TYR A 223 -7.26 2.97 26.32
CA TYR A 223 -8.61 3.39 25.98
C TYR A 223 -9.54 3.18 27.18
N GLY A 224 -10.44 4.13 27.40
CA GLY A 224 -11.34 4.14 28.55
C GLY A 224 -10.75 4.77 29.82
N ASP A 225 -9.46 5.13 29.83
CA ASP A 225 -8.87 5.90 30.92
C ASP A 225 -9.52 7.28 31.02
N GLU A 226 -9.73 7.76 32.25
CA GLU A 226 -10.18 9.12 32.53
C GLU A 226 -9.01 9.98 33.02
N ASN A 227 -8.79 11.12 32.38
CA ASN A 227 -7.88 12.16 32.84
C ASN A 227 -8.55 13.53 32.68
N ASP A 228 -8.49 14.35 33.73
CA ASP A 228 -9.10 15.70 33.73
C ASP A 228 -10.60 15.68 33.30
N GLY A 229 -11.34 14.62 33.70
CA GLY A 229 -12.75 14.45 33.35
C GLY A 229 -13.03 14.08 31.88
N VAL A 230 -11.98 13.79 31.11
CA VAL A 230 -12.02 13.41 29.69
C VAL A 230 -11.63 11.95 29.54
N THR A 231 -12.24 11.25 28.58
CA THR A 231 -11.98 9.86 28.22
C THR A 231 -11.74 9.73 26.72
N VAL A 232 -10.91 8.77 26.32
CA VAL A 232 -10.66 8.42 24.91
C VAL A 232 -11.15 7.00 24.65
N LYS A 233 -12.03 6.84 23.66
CA LYS A 233 -12.54 5.54 23.23
C LYS A 233 -12.17 5.27 21.78
N LEU A 234 -11.81 4.03 21.48
CA LEU A 234 -11.47 3.61 20.13
C LEU A 234 -12.74 3.39 19.30
N ASP A 235 -12.80 4.00 18.12
CA ASP A 235 -13.89 3.77 17.16
C ASP A 235 -13.47 2.73 16.13
N LYS A 236 -12.32 2.96 15.49
CA LYS A 236 -11.87 2.16 14.35
C LYS A 236 -10.35 2.19 14.26
N VAL A 237 -9.76 1.08 13.85
CA VAL A 237 -8.35 1.00 13.44
C VAL A 237 -8.32 0.52 12.00
N THR A 238 -7.60 1.22 11.13
CA THR A 238 -7.49 0.87 9.71
C THR A 238 -6.01 0.77 9.32
N PRO A 239 -5.51 -0.45 9.05
CA PRO A 239 -4.12 -0.63 8.63
C PRO A 239 -3.92 -0.02 7.24
N VAL A 240 -2.75 0.61 7.03
CA VAL A 240 -2.37 1.18 5.73
C VAL A 240 -0.99 0.70 5.26
N SER A 241 -0.18 0.15 6.16
CA SER A 241 1.15 -0.37 5.85
C SER A 241 1.62 -1.33 6.96
N GLN A 242 2.73 -2.02 6.70
CA GLN A 242 3.47 -2.79 7.71
C GLN A 242 4.93 -2.93 7.28
N ASP A 243 5.80 -3.12 8.26
CA ASP A 243 7.17 -3.59 8.04
C ASP A 243 7.38 -4.93 8.75
N LYS A 244 8.63 -5.36 8.94
CA LYS A 244 8.95 -6.61 9.64
C LYS A 244 8.43 -6.65 11.08
N ASP A 245 8.48 -5.52 11.78
CA ASP A 245 8.28 -5.45 13.23
C ASP A 245 6.94 -4.83 13.61
N TYR A 246 6.35 -4.00 12.75
CA TYR A 246 5.20 -3.16 13.04
C TYR A 246 4.12 -3.20 11.97
N ILE A 247 2.87 -3.07 12.41
CA ILE A 247 1.72 -2.67 11.60
C ILE A 247 1.51 -1.17 11.80
N TYR A 248 1.26 -0.45 10.71
CA TYR A 248 0.98 0.98 10.71
C TYR A 248 -0.48 1.21 10.35
N ALA A 249 -1.22 1.89 11.23
CA ALA A 249 -2.66 2.04 11.10
C ALA A 249 -3.12 3.44 11.49
N VAL A 250 -4.24 3.86 10.90
CA VAL A 250 -4.98 5.05 11.36
C VAL A 250 -6.03 4.60 12.37
N ALA A 251 -5.90 5.06 13.61
CA ALA A 251 -6.92 4.94 14.64
C ALA A 251 -7.83 6.17 14.62
N GLN A 252 -9.14 5.94 14.52
CA GLN A 252 -10.17 6.93 14.81
C GLN A 252 -10.62 6.73 16.26
N VAL A 253 -10.72 7.83 17.00
CA VAL A 253 -11.16 7.80 18.40
C VAL A 253 -12.22 8.86 18.64
N THR A 254 -13.04 8.59 19.66
CA THR A 254 -13.95 9.56 20.25
C THR A 254 -13.40 10.03 21.58
N VAL A 255 -13.31 11.35 21.73
CA VAL A 255 -12.97 12.06 22.96
C VAL A 255 -14.23 12.70 23.53
N SER A 256 -14.53 12.41 24.80
CA SER A 256 -15.76 12.81 25.48
C SER A 256 -15.56 12.87 27.00
N ASP A 257 -16.58 13.32 27.74
CA ASP A 257 -16.62 13.12 29.18
C ASP A 257 -17.03 11.68 29.54
N LYS A 258 -17.04 11.38 30.84
CA LYS A 258 -17.45 10.07 31.39
C LYS A 258 -18.89 9.65 31.06
N ASP A 259 -19.75 10.61 30.73
CA ASP A 259 -21.14 10.37 30.32
C ASP A 259 -21.26 10.23 28.78
N ASN A 260 -20.13 10.17 28.07
CA ASN A 260 -20.02 10.16 26.61
C ASN A 260 -20.58 11.42 25.92
N LYS A 261 -20.51 12.58 26.59
CA LYS A 261 -20.91 13.86 26.01
C LYS A 261 -19.70 14.62 25.48
N ALA A 262 -19.93 15.46 24.47
CA ALA A 262 -18.91 16.34 23.94
C ALA A 262 -18.43 17.33 25.01
N VAL A 263 -17.12 17.53 25.08
CA VAL A 263 -16.50 18.46 26.02
C VAL A 263 -16.20 19.77 25.30
N ALA A 264 -16.64 20.89 25.88
CA ALA A 264 -16.46 22.21 25.27
C ALA A 264 -14.97 22.53 25.05
N GLY A 265 -14.64 22.98 23.83
CA GLY A 265 -13.28 23.31 23.43
C GLY A 265 -12.38 22.12 23.08
N ILE A 266 -12.92 20.88 23.09
CA ILE A 266 -12.19 19.68 22.70
C ILE A 266 -12.83 19.08 21.45
N GLN A 267 -12.00 18.79 20.44
CA GLN A 267 -12.45 18.11 19.23
C GLN A 267 -12.81 16.65 19.58
N SER A 268 -14.08 16.26 19.39
CA SER A 268 -14.54 14.92 19.81
C SER A 268 -13.96 13.80 18.95
N THR A 269 -14.19 13.82 17.64
CA THR A 269 -13.57 12.83 16.74
C THR A 269 -12.15 13.24 16.41
N GLN A 270 -11.18 12.39 16.73
CA GLN A 270 -9.76 12.60 16.47
C GLN A 270 -9.16 11.39 15.76
N TYR A 271 -8.03 11.60 15.09
CA TYR A 271 -7.33 10.56 14.34
C TYR A 271 -5.87 10.49 14.75
N PHE A 272 -5.32 9.28 14.80
CA PHE A 272 -3.94 9.01 15.15
C PHE A 272 -3.32 8.02 14.18
N PHE A 273 -2.11 8.31 13.72
CA PHE A 273 -1.28 7.32 13.05
C PHE A 273 -0.54 6.52 14.11
N GLN A 274 -0.80 5.22 14.16
CA GLN A 274 -0.26 4.31 15.15
C GLN A 274 0.82 3.42 14.54
N LYS A 275 1.91 3.26 15.30
CA LYS A 275 2.93 2.25 15.10
C LYS A 275 2.70 1.14 16.13
N ILE A 276 2.26 -0.03 15.67
CA ILE A 276 1.77 -1.15 16.50
C ILE A 276 2.71 -2.33 16.34
N SER A 277 3.32 -2.79 17.43
CA SER A 277 4.22 -3.94 17.41
C SER A 277 3.48 -5.23 17.03
N LYS A 278 4.07 -6.00 16.10
CA LYS A 278 3.63 -7.38 15.79
C LYS A 278 4.01 -8.39 16.87
N ASP A 279 4.99 -8.05 17.69
CA ASP A 279 5.37 -8.88 18.84
C ASP A 279 4.39 -8.74 19.98
N GLN A 280 4.11 -9.89 20.60
CA GLN A 280 3.26 -10.01 21.78
C GLN A 280 3.99 -9.45 23.01
N GLY A 281 3.32 -8.56 23.72
CA GLY A 281 3.75 -7.95 24.96
C GLY A 281 3.00 -8.52 26.16
N ASP A 282 2.68 -7.63 27.09
CA ASP A 282 1.94 -7.95 28.30
C ASP A 282 0.54 -8.47 27.96
N LYS A 283 -0.07 -9.13 28.94
CA LYS A 283 -1.42 -9.65 28.82
C LYS A 283 -2.42 -8.79 29.55
N LYS A 284 -3.61 -8.66 28.96
CA LYS A 284 -4.81 -8.15 29.61
C LYS A 284 -5.88 -9.23 29.54
N ASP A 285 -6.33 -9.70 30.70
CA ASP A 285 -7.37 -10.73 30.84
C ASP A 285 -7.07 -11.99 29.99
N GLY A 286 -5.80 -12.39 29.99
CA GLY A 286 -5.28 -13.55 29.27
C GLY A 286 -4.90 -13.32 27.81
N ALA A 287 -5.37 -12.24 27.18
CA ALA A 287 -5.05 -11.91 25.79
C ALA A 287 -3.76 -11.11 25.65
N TYR A 288 -3.02 -11.33 24.58
CA TYR A 288 -1.76 -10.63 24.31
C TYR A 288 -2.00 -9.24 23.72
N LEU A 289 -1.40 -8.22 24.33
CA LEU A 289 -1.31 -6.87 23.78
C LEU A 289 -0.08 -6.76 22.86
N PRO A 290 0.01 -5.75 21.98
CA PRO A 290 1.26 -5.38 21.34
C PRO A 290 2.34 -5.05 22.37
N LYS A 291 3.58 -5.47 22.12
CA LYS A 291 4.76 -5.11 22.94
C LYS A 291 4.95 -3.60 23.06
N SER A 292 4.53 -2.84 22.04
CA SER A 292 4.50 -1.38 22.08
C SER A 292 3.47 -0.84 21.10
N VAL A 293 2.83 0.27 21.48
CA VAL A 293 2.03 1.12 20.61
C VAL A 293 2.51 2.55 20.77
N ALA A 294 2.81 3.24 19.67
CA ALA A 294 3.08 4.67 19.66
C ALA A 294 2.07 5.38 18.76
N SER A 295 1.43 6.44 19.26
CA SER A 295 0.36 7.17 18.57
C SER A 295 0.77 8.60 18.27
N TYR A 296 0.54 9.03 17.03
CA TYR A 296 0.88 10.36 16.53
C TYR A 296 -0.37 11.02 15.98
N GLN A 297 -0.72 12.19 16.50
CA GLN A 297 -1.92 12.92 16.09
C GLN A 297 -1.88 13.24 14.60
N LEU A 298 -3.01 12.97 13.96
CA LEU A 298 -3.40 13.48 12.65
C LEU A 298 -4.46 14.56 12.87
N ASP A 299 -4.29 15.72 12.24
CA ASP A 299 -5.18 16.86 12.39
C ASP A 299 -5.24 17.69 11.09
N THR A 300 -6.46 17.98 10.63
CA THR A 300 -6.73 18.81 9.44
C THR A 300 -6.82 20.30 9.80
N SER A 301 -5.99 20.74 10.74
CA SER A 301 -6.01 22.07 11.35
C SER A 301 -7.24 22.39 12.21
N LYS A 302 -7.88 21.37 12.80
CA LYS A 302 -8.97 21.57 13.76
C LYS A 302 -8.43 21.85 15.16
N ILE A 303 -7.39 21.11 15.56
CA ILE A 303 -6.75 21.22 16.87
C ILE A 303 -5.52 22.14 16.79
N TYR A 304 -4.71 22.01 15.73
CA TYR A 304 -3.41 22.65 15.58
C TYR A 304 -3.29 23.47 14.30
N ASP A 305 -2.76 24.68 14.40
CA ASP A 305 -2.47 25.52 13.23
C ASP A 305 -1.11 25.13 12.62
N ASN A 306 -1.10 24.07 11.80
CA ASN A 306 0.12 23.61 11.14
C ASN A 306 -0.14 23.00 9.75
N GLY A 307 0.37 23.67 8.71
CA GLY A 307 0.21 23.23 7.31
C GLY A 307 0.85 21.86 7.02
N ASP A 308 2.06 21.60 7.52
CA ASP A 308 2.74 20.31 7.31
C ASP A 308 1.98 19.13 7.95
N MET A 309 1.30 19.36 9.08
CA MET A 309 0.43 18.36 9.70
C MET A 309 -0.83 18.14 8.87
N LYS A 310 -1.44 19.20 8.35
CA LYS A 310 -2.63 19.12 7.50
C LYS A 310 -2.33 18.30 6.24
N ASP A 311 -1.23 18.57 5.57
CA ASP A 311 -0.81 17.83 4.37
C ASP A 311 -0.59 16.35 4.68
N ALA A 312 0.17 16.04 5.74
CA ALA A 312 0.39 14.66 6.17
C ALA A 312 -0.92 13.94 6.53
N THR A 313 -1.82 14.64 7.21
CA THR A 313 -3.13 14.12 7.63
C THR A 313 -4.01 13.80 6.44
N ASN A 314 -4.11 14.69 5.46
CA ASN A 314 -4.93 14.46 4.27
C ASN A 314 -4.49 13.19 3.55
N VAL A 315 -3.18 12.97 3.39
CA VAL A 315 -2.66 11.79 2.70
C VAL A 315 -2.88 10.50 3.49
N LEU A 316 -2.63 10.50 4.81
CA LEU A 316 -2.80 9.29 5.64
C LEU A 316 -4.26 8.91 5.88
N LEU A 317 -5.14 9.90 6.03
CA LEU A 317 -6.58 9.65 6.13
C LEU A 317 -7.14 9.14 4.80
N ALA A 318 -6.67 9.67 3.67
CA ALA A 318 -7.01 9.14 2.35
C ALA A 318 -6.53 7.69 2.16
N ALA A 319 -5.30 7.35 2.58
CA ALA A 319 -4.80 5.98 2.55
C ALA A 319 -5.71 5.02 3.35
N ALA A 320 -6.20 5.47 4.51
CA ALA A 320 -7.15 4.73 5.35
C ALA A 320 -8.62 4.83 4.87
N LYS A 321 -8.85 5.37 3.66
CA LYS A 321 -10.18 5.52 3.03
C LYS A 321 -11.19 6.31 3.88
N TYR A 322 -10.69 7.31 4.62
CA TYR A 322 -11.53 8.41 5.10
C TYR A 322 -11.63 9.49 4.01
N ASP A 323 -12.59 10.42 4.14
CA ASP A 323 -12.69 11.61 3.27
C ASP A 323 -12.25 12.87 4.06
N PRO A 324 -10.93 13.16 4.13
CA PRO A 324 -10.42 14.19 5.02
C PRO A 324 -10.61 15.62 4.52
N ALA A 325 -10.93 15.80 3.23
CA ALA A 325 -10.83 17.09 2.55
C ALA A 325 -12.01 17.38 1.59
N ASP A 326 -13.11 16.62 1.70
CA ASP A 326 -14.24 16.67 0.78
C ASP A 326 -13.80 16.50 -0.68
N LYS A 327 -12.76 15.68 -0.89
CA LYS A 327 -12.18 15.37 -2.21
C LYS A 327 -12.66 14.03 -2.74
N GLY A 328 -13.32 13.25 -1.89
CA GLY A 328 -13.71 11.88 -2.14
C GLY A 328 -12.80 10.90 -1.39
N VAL A 329 -13.40 9.78 -0.99
CA VAL A 329 -12.73 8.69 -0.28
C VAL A 329 -11.49 8.22 -1.05
N GLY A 330 -10.37 8.10 -0.36
CA GLY A 330 -9.13 7.60 -0.96
C GLY A 330 -8.29 8.64 -1.68
N LYS A 331 -8.69 9.92 -1.67
CA LYS A 331 -8.00 10.98 -2.39
C LYS A 331 -7.25 11.94 -1.47
N ASP A 332 -6.04 12.32 -1.87
CA ASP A 332 -5.22 13.30 -1.18
C ASP A 332 -5.83 14.73 -1.29
N GLY A 333 -5.15 15.71 -0.69
CA GLY A 333 -5.60 17.10 -0.68
C GLY A 333 -5.74 17.74 -2.09
N ASP A 334 -5.07 17.18 -3.08
CA ASP A 334 -5.09 17.64 -4.48
C ASP A 334 -6.07 16.82 -5.35
N GLY A 335 -6.74 15.81 -4.78
CA GLY A 335 -7.73 14.98 -5.46
C GLY A 335 -7.17 13.75 -6.17
N ARG A 336 -5.90 13.39 -5.94
CA ARG A 336 -5.25 12.18 -6.48
C ARG A 336 -5.51 10.99 -5.59
N GLU A 337 -5.65 9.80 -6.18
CA GLU A 337 -5.81 8.57 -5.42
C GLU A 337 -4.52 8.23 -4.66
N VAL A 338 -4.61 7.99 -3.35
CA VAL A 338 -3.51 7.43 -2.56
C VAL A 338 -3.48 5.92 -2.75
N VAL A 339 -2.41 5.43 -3.37
CA VAL A 339 -2.26 4.02 -3.78
C VAL A 339 -1.26 3.25 -2.91
N ASN A 340 -0.46 3.96 -2.11
CA ASN A 340 0.59 3.33 -1.33
C ASN A 340 0.96 4.12 -0.07
N VAL A 341 1.26 3.40 1.01
CA VAL A 341 1.99 3.90 2.18
C VAL A 341 3.07 2.86 2.55
N GLU A 342 4.29 3.34 2.75
CA GLU A 342 5.46 2.55 3.15
C GLU A 342 6.19 3.24 4.29
N VAL A 343 6.75 2.46 5.21
CA VAL A 343 7.58 3.00 6.30
C VAL A 343 8.97 2.39 6.23
N LYS A 344 9.97 3.24 6.03
CA LYS A 344 11.38 2.84 5.88
C LYS A 344 12.26 3.71 6.76
N ASP A 345 13.06 3.09 7.62
CA ASP A 345 14.00 3.77 8.51
C ASP A 345 13.36 4.91 9.31
N GLY A 346 12.12 4.71 9.79
CA GLY A 346 11.37 5.71 10.56
C GLY A 346 10.81 6.88 9.75
N THR A 347 10.92 6.84 8.41
CA THR A 347 10.29 7.78 7.48
C THR A 347 9.08 7.12 6.83
N ILE A 348 8.01 7.88 6.64
CA ILE A 348 6.79 7.43 5.98
C ILE A 348 6.81 7.98 4.55
N TYR A 349 6.65 7.11 3.57
CA TYR A 349 6.45 7.48 2.18
C TYR A 349 5.04 7.13 1.76
N ALA A 350 4.32 8.06 1.17
CA ALA A 350 3.00 7.79 0.60
C ALA A 350 3.00 8.18 -0.88
N THR A 351 2.39 7.34 -1.71
CA THR A 351 2.30 7.57 -3.16
C THR A 351 0.86 7.84 -3.53
N SER A 352 0.65 8.93 -4.25
CA SER A 352 -0.64 9.29 -4.81
C SER A 352 -0.53 9.52 -6.32
N LYS A 353 -1.55 9.16 -7.09
CA LYS A 353 -1.58 9.37 -8.54
C LYS A 353 -2.95 9.78 -9.07
N ASP A 354 -2.93 10.42 -10.22
CA ASP A 354 -4.05 10.46 -11.17
C ASP A 354 -3.60 9.87 -12.51
N SER A 355 -4.31 10.13 -13.61
CA SER A 355 -3.94 9.59 -14.93
C SER A 355 -2.70 10.25 -15.53
N GLY A 356 -2.32 11.46 -15.09
CA GLY A 356 -1.26 12.26 -15.69
C GLY A 356 -0.13 12.65 -14.74
N LYS A 357 -0.28 12.45 -13.42
CA LYS A 357 0.73 12.80 -12.43
C LYS A 357 0.81 11.79 -11.29
N VAL A 358 2.04 11.47 -10.87
CA VAL A 358 2.36 10.79 -9.61
C VAL A 358 2.98 11.79 -8.63
N LYS A 359 2.73 11.59 -7.34
CA LYS A 359 3.40 12.32 -6.26
C LYS A 359 3.80 11.36 -5.14
N VAL A 360 5.02 11.55 -4.65
CA VAL A 360 5.53 10.88 -3.45
C VAL A 360 5.63 11.90 -2.32
N TRP A 361 4.98 11.60 -1.22
CA TRP A 361 4.99 12.39 0.01
C TRP A 361 5.98 11.78 0.98
N LYS A 362 6.89 12.59 1.52
CA LYS A 362 7.77 12.20 2.63
C LYS A 362 7.22 12.79 3.91
N LEU A 363 6.86 11.93 4.85
CA LEU A 363 6.33 12.30 6.15
C LEU A 363 7.21 11.75 7.28
N LYS A 364 7.15 12.38 8.44
CA LYS A 364 7.91 11.98 9.62
C LYS A 364 7.07 11.94 10.87
N PHE A 365 7.35 10.94 11.70
CA PHE A 365 6.97 10.94 13.10
C PHE A 365 7.72 12.05 13.83
N LYS A 366 7.02 12.93 14.54
CA LYS A 366 7.67 14.05 15.23
C LYS A 366 7.10 14.22 16.63
N LYS A 367 8.00 14.38 17.60
CA LYS A 367 7.70 15.08 18.84
C LYS A 367 8.06 16.54 18.63
N ASP A 368 7.09 17.43 18.70
CA ASP A 368 7.27 18.84 18.37
C ASP A 368 6.48 19.75 19.30
N LYS A 369 6.76 21.04 19.25
CA LYS A 369 5.88 22.06 19.81
C LYS A 369 5.04 22.68 18.71
N VAL A 370 3.72 22.54 18.81
CA VAL A 370 2.78 22.98 17.78
C VAL A 370 1.81 24.00 18.35
N ASP A 371 1.45 25.01 17.57
CA ASP A 371 0.47 26.01 17.97
C ASP A 371 -0.92 25.37 17.97
N ALA A 372 -1.58 25.39 19.12
CA ALA A 372 -2.96 24.95 19.23
C ALA A 372 -3.88 26.10 18.81
N ASN A 373 -4.98 25.77 18.14
CA ASN A 373 -6.01 26.74 17.83
C ASN A 373 -6.56 27.36 19.12
N ALA A 374 -6.86 28.65 19.07
CA ALA A 374 -7.45 29.33 20.21
C ALA A 374 -8.86 28.78 20.47
N VAL A 375 -9.14 28.47 21.73
CA VAL A 375 -10.52 28.26 22.20
C VAL A 375 -11.12 29.64 22.47
N LEU A 376 -12.38 29.84 22.09
CA LEU A 376 -13.12 31.08 22.36
C LEU A 376 -12.95 31.46 23.84
N ASP A 377 -12.64 32.74 24.09
CA ASP A 377 -12.40 33.33 25.41
C ASP A 377 -11.12 32.87 26.15
N GLU A 378 -10.25 32.07 25.53
CA GLU A 378 -8.90 31.77 26.02
C GLU A 378 -7.81 32.58 25.28
N LYS A 379 -6.70 32.86 25.96
CA LYS A 379 -5.50 33.40 25.28
C LYS A 379 -4.99 32.37 24.27
N LYS A 380 -4.48 32.82 23.12
CA LYS A 380 -3.82 31.96 22.13
C LYS A 380 -2.70 31.15 22.83
N ASN A 381 -2.81 29.83 22.81
CA ASN A 381 -1.78 28.94 23.32
C ASN A 381 -0.74 28.68 22.21
N GLU A 382 0.37 29.39 22.28
CA GLU A 382 1.53 29.12 21.43
C GLU A 382 2.29 27.90 21.98
N LYS A 383 2.62 26.94 21.10
CA LYS A 383 3.62 25.88 21.32
C LYS A 383 3.32 24.87 22.44
N VAL A 384 2.41 23.94 22.18
CA VAL A 384 2.12 22.76 23.02
C VAL A 384 2.96 21.56 22.58
N ASP A 385 3.50 20.79 23.52
CA ASP A 385 4.23 19.55 23.22
C ASP A 385 3.27 18.49 22.65
N SER A 386 3.53 18.01 21.43
CA SER A 386 2.65 17.08 20.73
C SER A 386 3.44 16.02 19.98
N TYR A 387 2.87 14.82 19.90
CA TYR A 387 3.34 13.73 19.04
C TYR A 387 2.48 13.73 17.79
N VAL A 388 3.07 14.01 16.64
CA VAL A 388 2.35 14.33 15.41
C VAL A 388 3.04 13.70 14.20
N VAL A 389 2.31 13.58 13.09
CA VAL A 389 2.91 13.34 11.77
C VAL A 389 3.01 14.67 11.04
N LYS A 390 4.16 14.97 10.44
CA LYS A 390 4.35 16.16 9.60
C LYS A 390 4.91 15.78 8.24
N LYS A 391 4.53 16.54 7.21
CA LYS A 391 5.25 16.59 5.95
C LYS A 391 6.72 16.99 6.20
N ASP A 392 7.63 16.31 5.52
CA ASP A 392 9.08 16.56 5.53
C ASP A 392 9.64 16.78 4.11
N GLY A 393 8.81 16.55 3.09
CA GLY A 393 9.13 16.79 1.69
C GLY A 393 8.08 16.16 0.80
N ASP A 394 8.15 16.46 -0.48
CA ASP A 394 7.39 15.81 -1.53
C ASP A 394 8.10 15.98 -2.87
N GLY A 395 7.76 15.14 -3.83
CA GLY A 395 8.17 15.26 -5.22
C GLY A 395 7.09 14.70 -6.12
N ASP A 396 6.90 15.33 -7.28
CA ASP A 396 5.94 14.89 -8.28
C ASP A 396 6.59 14.71 -9.65
N HIS A 397 5.93 13.93 -10.49
CA HIS A 397 6.35 13.69 -11.87
C HIS A 397 5.13 13.44 -12.75
N ASP A 398 5.22 13.85 -14.00
CA ASP A 398 4.19 13.54 -14.99
C ASP A 398 4.26 12.05 -15.34
N ILE A 399 3.13 11.43 -15.70
CA ILE A 399 3.05 10.00 -16.05
C ILE A 399 2.06 9.77 -17.20
N VAL A 400 2.12 8.60 -17.81
CA VAL A 400 1.14 8.13 -18.80
C VAL A 400 0.13 7.20 -18.13
N ASN A 401 -1.16 7.36 -18.42
CA ASN A 401 -2.26 6.46 -18.05
C ASN A 401 -2.27 5.98 -16.59
N GLY A 402 -1.74 6.79 -15.66
CA GLY A 402 -1.63 6.38 -14.26
C GLY A 402 -0.63 5.24 -14.00
N ALA A 403 0.31 4.97 -14.90
CA ALA A 403 1.27 3.86 -14.82
C ALA A 403 2.27 4.04 -13.66
N VAL A 404 1.98 3.38 -12.55
CA VAL A 404 2.77 3.41 -11.31
C VAL A 404 2.84 1.99 -10.76
N SER A 405 4.04 1.56 -10.37
CA SER A 405 4.27 0.31 -9.66
C SER A 405 5.03 0.56 -8.35
N ILE A 406 4.80 -0.30 -7.36
CA ILE A 406 5.52 -0.30 -6.09
C ILE A 406 6.37 -1.56 -6.04
N ASP A 407 7.68 -1.39 -5.90
CA ASP A 407 8.63 -2.50 -5.92
C ASP A 407 8.67 -3.27 -4.58
N ALA A 408 9.37 -4.40 -4.54
CA ALA A 408 9.44 -5.25 -3.35
C ALA A 408 10.12 -4.58 -2.15
N ALA A 409 10.90 -3.52 -2.37
CA ALA A 409 11.47 -2.68 -1.33
C ALA A 409 10.58 -1.47 -0.98
N GLY A 410 9.38 -1.37 -1.57
CA GLY A 410 8.41 -0.31 -1.37
C GLY A 410 8.75 1.01 -2.08
N ASN A 411 9.63 1.03 -3.07
CA ASN A 411 9.94 2.25 -3.83
C ASN A 411 8.86 2.50 -4.90
N THR A 412 8.61 3.75 -5.20
CA THR A 412 7.69 4.14 -6.28
C THR A 412 8.42 4.13 -7.61
N TRP A 413 7.81 3.46 -8.58
CA TRP A 413 8.20 3.48 -9.98
C TRP A 413 7.07 4.07 -10.82
N ALA A 414 7.43 4.77 -11.88
CA ALA A 414 6.49 5.46 -12.74
C ALA A 414 6.93 5.37 -14.20
N LEU A 415 5.97 5.45 -15.11
CA LEU A 415 6.21 5.50 -16.55
C LEU A 415 5.73 6.84 -17.10
N ASP A 416 6.63 7.58 -17.74
CA ASP A 416 6.33 8.79 -18.49
C ASP A 416 6.77 8.61 -19.95
N LYS A 417 5.83 8.31 -20.85
CA LYS A 417 6.01 8.35 -22.30
C LYS A 417 7.34 7.77 -22.80
N GLY A 418 7.59 6.50 -22.45
CA GLY A 418 8.82 5.79 -22.83
C GLY A 418 10.00 5.99 -21.89
N VAL A 419 9.79 6.56 -20.70
CA VAL A 419 10.82 6.68 -19.66
C VAL A 419 10.32 6.02 -18.38
N VAL A 420 11.06 5.03 -17.89
CA VAL A 420 10.81 4.37 -16.60
C VAL A 420 11.63 5.08 -15.53
N LEU A 421 10.94 5.63 -14.53
CA LEU A 421 11.53 6.38 -13.43
C LEU A 421 11.38 5.64 -12.11
N LYS A 422 12.34 5.86 -11.22
CA LYS A 422 12.31 5.42 -9.82
C LYS A 422 12.40 6.63 -8.90
N ALA A 423 11.52 6.70 -7.91
CA ALA A 423 11.64 7.66 -6.82
C ALA A 423 12.67 7.16 -5.80
N ASP A 424 13.76 7.92 -5.65
CA ASP A 424 14.72 7.79 -4.56
C ASP A 424 14.33 8.78 -3.45
N GLY A 425 13.55 8.28 -2.48
CA GLY A 425 12.82 9.14 -1.55
C GLY A 425 11.72 9.90 -2.29
N THR A 426 11.95 11.19 -2.56
CA THR A 426 11.02 12.06 -3.31
C THR A 426 11.54 12.45 -4.69
N ASP A 427 12.81 12.18 -4.98
CA ASP A 427 13.44 12.61 -6.24
C ASP A 427 13.31 11.51 -7.28
N PHE A 428 12.72 11.83 -8.44
CA PHE A 428 12.59 10.88 -9.54
C PHE A 428 13.86 10.83 -10.38
N LYS A 429 14.35 9.62 -10.64
CA LYS A 429 15.52 9.33 -11.48
C LYS A 429 15.09 8.47 -12.65
N GLU A 430 15.51 8.85 -13.85
CA GLU A 430 15.35 8.02 -15.04
C GLU A 430 16.25 6.79 -14.93
N ILE A 431 15.67 5.61 -15.10
CA ILE A 431 16.39 4.34 -15.01
C ILE A 431 16.50 3.72 -16.39
N TYR A 432 15.37 3.62 -17.11
CA TYR A 432 15.31 3.05 -18.45
C TYR A 432 14.57 3.96 -19.42
N THR A 433 14.94 3.89 -20.70
CA THR A 433 14.08 4.33 -21.81
C THR A 433 13.54 3.13 -22.55
N ILE A 434 12.25 3.16 -22.88
CA ILE A 434 11.50 2.08 -23.54
C ILE A 434 10.68 2.66 -24.71
N ASP A 435 9.96 1.82 -25.45
CA ASP A 435 9.04 2.32 -26.48
C ASP A 435 7.94 3.18 -25.86
N ARG A 436 7.57 4.26 -26.57
CA ARG A 436 6.56 5.22 -26.10
C ARG A 436 5.14 4.68 -26.17
N SER A 437 4.90 3.60 -26.91
CA SER A 437 3.60 2.93 -26.94
C SER A 437 3.29 2.19 -25.64
N LEU A 438 4.31 1.78 -24.88
CA LEU A 438 4.14 1.07 -23.62
C LEU A 438 3.52 2.01 -22.57
N ASP A 439 2.45 1.56 -21.93
CA ASP A 439 1.68 2.34 -20.97
C ASP A 439 1.29 1.54 -19.71
N HIS A 440 1.72 0.29 -19.61
CA HIS A 440 1.70 -0.51 -18.39
C HIS A 440 3.10 -0.74 -17.83
N LEU A 441 3.20 -0.89 -16.51
CA LEU A 441 4.46 -1.11 -15.81
C LEU A 441 4.24 -1.94 -14.55
N ASP A 442 5.00 -3.02 -14.41
CA ASP A 442 5.18 -3.70 -13.13
C ASP A 442 6.66 -3.91 -12.79
N VAL A 443 7.04 -3.62 -11.54
CA VAL A 443 8.44 -3.63 -11.09
C VAL A 443 8.58 -4.42 -9.80
N TYR A 444 9.46 -5.41 -9.79
CA TYR A 444 9.91 -6.07 -8.58
C TYR A 444 11.14 -5.40 -7.98
N ASP A 445 12.11 -5.07 -8.84
CA ASP A 445 13.29 -4.27 -8.55
C ASP A 445 13.87 -3.71 -9.87
N GLU A 446 15.01 -3.01 -9.79
CA GLU A 446 15.67 -2.40 -10.95
C GLU A 446 16.11 -3.40 -12.03
N LYS A 447 16.31 -4.68 -11.69
CA LYS A 447 16.72 -5.73 -12.62
C LYS A 447 15.57 -6.57 -13.12
N ASN A 448 14.41 -6.48 -12.49
CA ASN A 448 13.23 -7.30 -12.74
C ASN A 448 12.01 -6.39 -12.87
N LEU A 449 11.70 -6.03 -14.11
CA LEU A 449 10.49 -5.30 -14.49
C LEU A 449 9.94 -5.84 -15.80
N ILE A 450 8.66 -5.57 -16.00
CA ILE A 450 7.97 -5.74 -17.27
C ILE A 450 7.13 -4.50 -17.56
N ALA A 451 7.19 -4.03 -18.80
CA ALA A 451 6.35 -2.97 -19.32
C ALA A 451 5.74 -3.42 -20.63
N TRP A 452 4.45 -3.14 -20.84
CA TRP A 452 3.71 -3.62 -22.00
C TRP A 452 2.71 -2.55 -22.47
N ALA A 453 2.20 -2.75 -23.68
CA ALA A 453 0.99 -2.11 -24.17
C ALA A 453 -0.07 -3.18 -24.37
N ASP A 454 -1.35 -2.80 -24.36
CA ASP A 454 -2.43 -3.69 -24.79
C ASP A 454 -2.28 -4.15 -26.26
N GLU A 455 -1.47 -3.45 -27.05
CA GLU A 455 -1.17 -3.73 -28.46
C GLU A 455 0.21 -4.41 -28.61
N ASP A 456 0.21 -5.75 -28.65
CA ASP A 456 1.24 -6.69 -29.14
C ASP A 456 2.74 -6.39 -28.89
N VAL A 457 3.08 -5.52 -27.94
CA VAL A 457 4.46 -5.20 -27.61
C VAL A 457 4.72 -5.13 -26.11
N TYR A 458 5.90 -5.59 -25.72
CA TYR A 458 6.39 -5.49 -24.34
C TYR A 458 7.91 -5.38 -24.28
N THR A 459 8.41 -5.09 -23.09
CA THR A 459 9.83 -5.17 -22.78
C THR A 459 10.07 -5.63 -21.35
N THR A 460 11.24 -6.22 -21.14
CA THR A 460 11.79 -6.58 -19.84
C THR A 460 13.24 -6.16 -19.78
N VAL A 461 13.84 -6.11 -18.59
CA VAL A 461 15.27 -5.78 -18.47
C VAL A 461 16.14 -6.76 -19.25
N SER A 462 15.87 -8.07 -19.15
CA SER A 462 16.72 -9.11 -19.74
C SER A 462 16.55 -9.21 -21.26
N GLU A 463 15.31 -9.19 -21.76
CA GLU A 463 15.03 -9.31 -23.19
C GLU A 463 15.27 -7.99 -23.93
N GLY A 464 14.92 -6.86 -23.31
CA GLY A 464 15.10 -5.54 -23.89
C GLY A 464 16.56 -5.15 -24.06
N LYS A 465 17.44 -5.53 -23.13
CA LYS A 465 18.91 -5.34 -23.31
C LYS A 465 19.43 -6.14 -24.50
N LYS A 466 19.06 -7.43 -24.59
CA LYS A 466 19.45 -8.29 -25.73
C LYS A 466 18.93 -7.74 -27.06
N GLN A 467 17.69 -7.23 -27.08
CA GLN A 467 17.12 -6.62 -28.27
C GLN A 467 17.89 -5.36 -28.69
N THR A 468 18.22 -4.50 -27.72
CA THR A 468 19.00 -3.27 -27.99
C THR A 468 20.38 -3.59 -28.58
N GLU A 469 21.05 -4.62 -28.07
CA GLU A 469 22.33 -5.10 -28.62
C GLU A 469 22.17 -5.65 -30.05
N ALA A 470 21.10 -6.40 -30.31
CA ALA A 470 20.80 -6.92 -31.65
C ALA A 470 20.54 -5.79 -32.65
N ASP A 471 19.72 -4.80 -32.27
CA ASP A 471 19.38 -3.65 -33.10
C ASP A 471 20.62 -2.79 -33.42
N ALA A 472 21.53 -2.62 -32.45
CA ALA A 472 22.78 -1.88 -32.65
C ALA A 472 23.79 -2.61 -33.57
N GLY A 473 23.65 -3.93 -33.74
CA GLY A 473 24.52 -4.76 -34.57
C GLY A 473 24.09 -4.86 -36.05
N VAL A 474 22.97 -4.24 -36.43
CA VAL A 474 22.49 -4.22 -37.81
C VAL A 474 23.19 -3.08 -38.57
N ASP A 475 24.22 -3.40 -39.37
CA ASP A 475 24.79 -2.47 -40.34
C ASP A 475 23.75 -2.14 -41.43
N GLU A 476 23.20 -0.93 -41.42
CA GLU A 476 22.29 -0.43 -42.48
C GLU A 476 23.00 -0.20 -43.84
N ASP A 477 24.31 -0.42 -43.93
CA ASP A 477 25.14 -0.07 -45.09
C ASP A 477 25.36 -1.20 -46.13
N LYS A 478 24.56 -2.27 -46.11
CA LYS A 478 24.49 -3.17 -47.27
C LYS A 478 23.49 -2.66 -48.29
N LYS A 479 23.89 -1.63 -49.04
CA LYS A 479 23.31 -1.37 -50.36
C LYS A 479 23.43 -2.65 -51.18
N ASP A 480 22.26 -3.16 -51.58
CA ASP A 480 22.09 -4.21 -52.58
C ASP A 480 22.76 -3.75 -53.89
N GLU A 481 24.04 -4.07 -54.08
CA GLU A 481 24.66 -4.00 -55.40
C GLU A 481 24.14 -5.18 -56.23
N THR A 482 22.95 -5.00 -56.79
CA THR A 482 22.49 -5.83 -57.90
C THR A 482 23.44 -5.60 -59.09
N PRO A 483 24.09 -6.63 -59.64
CA PRO A 483 24.98 -6.46 -60.77
C PRO A 483 24.14 -6.15 -62.00
N VAL A 484 24.28 -4.94 -62.54
CA VAL A 484 23.67 -4.57 -63.82
C VAL A 484 24.42 -5.31 -64.93
N VAL A 485 23.78 -6.34 -65.47
CA VAL A 485 24.17 -6.96 -66.74
C VAL A 485 23.64 -6.11 -67.89
N LYS A 486 24.51 -5.30 -68.50
CA LYS A 486 24.80 -5.28 -69.94
C LYS A 486 25.85 -4.25 -70.32
#